data_AF-I1BNM9-F1
#
_entry.id   AF-I1BNM9-F1
#
_cell.length_a   1.000
_cell.length_b   1.000
_cell.length_c   1.000
_cell.angle_alpha   90.00
_cell.angle_beta   90.00
_cell.angle_gamma   90.00
#
_symmetry.space_group_name_H-M   'P 1'
#
loop_
_entity.id
_entity.type
_entity.pdbx_description
1 polymer ?
#
loop_
_entity_poly.entity_id
_entity_poly.type
_entity_poly.pdbx_seq_one_letter_code
_entity_poly.pdbx_strand_id
1 'polypeptide(L)'
;MQTATTELDFIHHYLDALSTKSVRYGQDYLTHTSPSPLRIKRQPVIHQETTATNLTSTATTKASDRFQLTIKVLKPSFQFTIGGLQPTDTILHLKQRIYQQQSAYPVQRQRLLVKGKVLNDQKSLSELSVQEGAVVHLMLTAAPAAPKTGRWGISIESEEKLSRPEFWEAIEKTLVDQVGESDGKLLLSKVKGSLTA
;
A
#
# COMPACT_ATOMS: atom_id res chain seq x y z
N MET A 1 -67.98 14.53 -49.20
CA MET A 1 -66.64 14.07 -49.60
C MET A 1 -66.07 15.12 -50.55
N GLN A 2 -65.20 16.00 -50.05
CA GLN A 2 -64.60 17.05 -50.86
C GLN A 2 -63.45 16.44 -51.65
N THR A 3 -63.53 16.45 -52.98
CA THR A 3 -62.46 15.99 -53.87
C THR A 3 -61.44 17.11 -54.01
N ALA A 4 -60.23 16.94 -53.45
CA ALA A 4 -59.13 17.87 -53.65
C ALA A 4 -58.79 17.93 -55.16
N THR A 5 -58.83 19.12 -55.76
CA THR A 5 -58.59 19.32 -57.20
C THR A 5 -57.12 19.64 -57.50
N THR A 6 -56.32 19.98 -56.49
CA THR A 6 -54.89 20.25 -56.62
C THR A 6 -54.08 19.44 -55.60
N GLU A 7 -52.82 19.12 -55.94
CA GLU A 7 -51.93 18.33 -55.07
C GLU A 7 -51.61 19.05 -53.76
N LEU A 8 -51.51 20.38 -53.78
CA LEU A 8 -51.26 21.17 -52.57
C LEU A 8 -52.42 21.07 -51.57
N ASP A 9 -53.67 21.16 -52.05
CA ASP A 9 -54.84 21.01 -51.18
C ASP A 9 -54.91 19.62 -50.56
N PHE A 10 -54.51 18.59 -51.32
CA PHE A 10 -54.39 17.23 -50.80
C PHE A 10 -53.33 17.13 -49.70
N ILE A 11 -52.15 17.70 -49.90
CA ILE A 11 -51.06 17.68 -48.91
C ILE A 11 -51.49 18.40 -47.63
N HIS A 12 -52.10 19.58 -47.75
CA HIS A 12 -52.58 20.33 -46.60
C HIS A 12 -53.66 19.56 -45.84
N HIS A 13 -54.65 19.01 -46.54
CA HIS A 13 -55.70 18.22 -45.91
C HIS A 13 -55.15 16.93 -45.27
N TYR A 14 -54.17 16.29 -45.90
CA TYR A 14 -53.53 15.08 -45.38
C TYR A 14 -52.69 15.37 -44.12
N LEU A 15 -51.92 16.46 -44.11
CA LEU A 15 -51.19 16.90 -42.92
C LEU A 15 -52.13 17.25 -41.77
N ASP A 16 -53.24 17.91 -42.05
CA ASP A 16 -54.24 18.26 -41.05
C ASP A 16 -54.90 16.99 -40.46
N ALA A 17 -55.21 16.01 -41.32
CA ALA A 17 -55.68 14.69 -40.91
C ALA A 17 -54.65 13.90 -40.09
N LEU A 18 -53.35 14.02 -40.39
CA LEU A 18 -52.29 13.41 -39.60
C LEU A 18 -52.12 14.08 -38.23
N SER A 19 -52.29 15.40 -38.16
CA SER A 19 -52.14 16.17 -36.91
C SER A 19 -53.14 15.75 -35.83
N THR A 20 -54.35 15.37 -36.23
CA THR A 20 -55.41 14.93 -35.30
C THR A 20 -55.20 13.49 -34.77
N LYS A 21 -54.27 12.72 -35.35
CA LYS A 21 -53.98 11.36 -34.88
C LYS A 21 -53.00 11.41 -33.71
N SER A 22 -53.49 11.08 -32.51
CA SER A 22 -52.64 10.92 -31.34
C SER A 22 -51.64 9.77 -31.53
N VAL A 23 -50.34 10.05 -31.37
CA VAL A 23 -49.30 9.03 -31.35
C VAL A 23 -49.28 8.38 -29.96
N ARG A 24 -49.59 7.08 -29.88
CA ARG A 24 -49.49 6.30 -28.64
C ARG A 24 -48.25 5.43 -28.71
N TYR A 25 -47.33 5.64 -27.80
CA TYR A 25 -46.20 4.74 -27.63
C TYR A 25 -46.64 3.52 -26.80
N GLY A 26 -46.16 2.33 -27.18
CA GLY A 26 -46.35 1.11 -26.39
C GLY A 26 -45.64 1.21 -25.03
N GLN A 27 -45.98 0.34 -24.09
CA GLN A 27 -45.38 0.33 -22.75
C GLN A 27 -43.85 0.09 -22.75
N ASP A 28 -43.33 -0.41 -23.87
CA ASP A 28 -41.91 -0.71 -24.05
C ASP A 28 -41.10 0.49 -24.57
N TYR A 29 -41.76 1.62 -24.84
CA TYR A 29 -41.08 2.83 -25.30
C TYR A 29 -40.39 3.52 -24.12
N LEU A 30 -39.12 3.16 -23.91
CA LEU A 30 -38.23 3.88 -23.01
C LEU A 30 -37.68 5.10 -23.75
N THR A 31 -38.21 6.28 -23.41
CA THR A 31 -37.52 7.52 -23.78
C THR A 31 -36.08 7.44 -23.27
N HIS A 32 -35.09 7.78 -24.11
CA HIS A 32 -33.70 7.93 -23.68
C HIS A 32 -33.62 9.10 -22.69
N THR A 33 -33.93 8.83 -21.43
CA THR A 33 -33.73 9.77 -20.34
C THR A 33 -32.25 9.83 -20.09
N SER A 34 -31.64 10.99 -20.39
CA SER A 34 -30.29 11.28 -19.89
C SER A 34 -30.31 11.08 -18.38
N PRO A 35 -29.35 10.35 -17.78
CA PRO A 35 -29.32 10.14 -16.35
C PRO A 35 -29.38 11.50 -15.65
N SER A 36 -30.27 11.62 -14.66
CA SER A 36 -30.37 12.82 -13.85
C SER A 36 -28.99 13.13 -13.26
N PRO A 37 -28.54 14.40 -13.25
CA PRO A 37 -27.28 14.73 -12.60
C PRO A 37 -27.40 14.33 -11.13
N LEU A 38 -26.46 13.51 -10.66
CA LEU A 38 -26.38 13.08 -9.27
C LEU A 38 -26.32 14.33 -8.38
N ARG A 39 -27.46 14.70 -7.79
CA ARG A 39 -27.54 15.84 -6.86
C ARG A 39 -26.89 15.41 -5.55
N ILE A 40 -25.59 15.67 -5.41
CA ILE A 40 -24.87 15.51 -4.15
C ILE A 40 -25.48 16.51 -3.17
N LYS A 41 -26.28 16.04 -2.21
CA LYS A 41 -26.75 16.87 -1.09
C LYS A 41 -25.57 17.13 -0.16
N ARG A 42 -24.69 18.07 -0.51
CA ARG A 42 -23.72 18.63 0.44
C ARG A 42 -24.51 19.52 1.40
N GLN A 43 -24.65 19.10 2.65
CA GLN A 43 -25.04 20.02 3.71
C GLN A 43 -23.84 20.94 3.99
N PRO A 44 -24.04 22.27 4.02
CA PRO A 44 -22.96 23.17 4.43
C PRO A 44 -22.66 22.91 5.91
N VAL A 45 -21.43 22.50 6.21
CA VAL A 45 -20.92 22.52 7.59
C VAL A 45 -20.71 23.98 7.95
N ILE A 46 -21.53 24.48 8.87
CA ILE A 46 -21.39 25.84 9.42
C ILE A 46 -20.16 25.83 10.30
N HIS A 47 -19.08 26.48 9.85
CA HIS A 47 -17.96 26.81 10.72
C HIS A 47 -18.38 28.02 11.56
N GLN A 48 -18.64 27.80 12.85
CA GLN A 48 -18.76 28.90 13.80
C GLN A 48 -17.35 29.46 14.07
N GLU A 49 -17.12 30.70 13.66
CA GLU A 49 -15.99 31.51 14.10
C GLU A 49 -16.15 31.80 15.59
N THR A 50 -15.40 31.08 16.43
CA THR A 50 -15.23 31.44 17.83
C THR A 50 -14.17 32.52 17.94
N THR A 51 -14.61 33.68 18.38
CA THR A 51 -13.82 34.83 18.77
C THR A 51 -12.72 34.45 19.75
N ALA A 52 -11.50 34.88 19.45
CA ALA A 52 -10.35 34.79 20.33
C ALA A 52 -10.60 35.56 21.63
N THR A 53 -10.42 34.90 22.78
CA THR A 53 -10.09 35.56 24.04
C THR A 53 -8.93 34.83 24.70
N ASN A 54 -7.99 35.63 25.18
CA ASN A 54 -6.63 35.34 25.55
C ASN A 54 -6.46 34.62 26.91
N LEU A 55 -5.34 33.88 27.00
CA LEU A 55 -4.52 33.55 28.18
C LEU A 55 -5.05 32.51 29.20
N THR A 56 -4.45 31.31 29.18
CA THR A 56 -3.50 30.79 30.20
C THR A 56 -3.26 29.30 29.92
N SER A 57 -2.14 28.97 29.26
CA SER A 57 -1.76 27.60 28.93
C SER A 57 -1.08 26.92 30.14
N THR A 58 -1.90 26.36 31.02
CA THR A 58 -1.48 25.33 31.98
C THR A 58 -2.23 24.05 31.66
N ALA A 59 -1.49 23.09 31.10
CA ALA A 59 -1.68 21.64 31.08
C ALA A 59 -3.11 21.07 31.18
N THR A 60 -3.52 20.28 30.15
CA THR A 60 -4.58 19.24 30.03
C THR A 60 -5.26 19.42 28.65
N THR A 61 -5.42 18.46 27.72
CA THR A 61 -5.70 17.03 27.78
C THR A 61 -5.37 16.43 26.39
N LYS A 62 -4.55 15.37 26.31
CA LYS A 62 -4.31 14.59 25.09
C LYS A 62 -5.55 13.75 24.75
N ALA A 63 -6.59 14.39 24.20
CA ALA A 63 -7.73 13.69 23.63
C ALA A 63 -7.34 13.12 22.26
N SER A 64 -7.67 11.85 22.05
CA SER A 64 -7.17 10.97 21.00
C SER A 64 -7.49 11.42 19.57
N ASP A 65 -6.51 11.99 18.87
CA ASP A 65 -6.57 12.17 17.41
C ASP A 65 -6.23 10.84 16.71
N ARG A 66 -7.02 9.80 17.03
CA ARG A 66 -6.85 8.44 16.50
C ARG A 66 -7.68 8.32 15.23
N PHE A 67 -7.02 8.19 14.09
CA PHE A 67 -7.71 8.00 12.82
C PHE A 67 -7.52 6.58 12.27
N GLN A 68 -8.33 6.26 11.26
CA GLN A 68 -8.30 5.00 10.54
C GLN A 68 -7.78 5.19 9.11
N LEU A 69 -7.09 4.18 8.60
CA LEU A 69 -6.58 4.14 7.23
C LEU A 69 -6.99 2.88 6.51
N THR A 70 -7.18 3.00 5.19
CA THR A 70 -7.46 1.85 4.32
C THR A 70 -6.18 1.45 3.59
N ILE A 71 -5.81 0.19 3.68
CA ILE A 71 -4.66 -0.37 3.00
C ILE A 71 -5.13 -1.26 1.85
N LYS A 72 -4.74 -0.90 0.63
CA LYS A 72 -4.98 -1.68 -0.58
C LYS A 72 -3.72 -2.46 -0.94
N VAL A 73 -3.77 -3.78 -0.79
CA VAL A 73 -2.74 -4.69 -1.25
C VAL A 73 -2.92 -4.91 -2.75
N LEU A 74 -1.83 -4.78 -3.52
CA LEU A 74 -1.89 -4.91 -4.98
C LEU A 74 -1.67 -6.33 -5.49
N LYS A 75 -0.97 -7.18 -4.73
CA LYS A 75 -0.62 -8.55 -5.13
C LYS A 75 -0.66 -9.49 -3.91
N PRO A 76 -1.74 -10.24 -3.69
CA PRO A 76 -3.03 -10.24 -4.39
C PRO A 76 -3.85 -8.96 -4.12
N SER A 77 -4.84 -8.67 -4.97
CA SER A 77 -5.75 -7.53 -4.80
C SER A 77 -6.67 -7.76 -3.60
N PHE A 78 -6.43 -7.06 -2.50
CA PHE A 78 -7.25 -7.12 -1.29
C PHE A 78 -7.16 -5.79 -0.54
N GLN A 79 -8.12 -5.48 0.33
CA GLN A 79 -8.08 -4.27 1.15
C GLN A 79 -8.53 -4.54 2.58
N PHE A 80 -7.93 -3.83 3.53
CA PHE A 80 -8.32 -3.89 4.93
C PHE A 80 -8.07 -2.53 5.61
N THR A 81 -8.73 -2.30 6.74
CA THR A 81 -8.61 -1.07 7.52
C THR A 81 -7.73 -1.28 8.75
N ILE A 82 -6.91 -0.28 9.06
CA ILE A 82 -6.10 -0.22 10.29
C ILE A 82 -6.59 0.97 11.10
N GLY A 83 -6.98 0.70 12.35
CA GLY A 83 -7.43 1.71 13.30
C GLY A 83 -6.39 2.09 14.35
N GLY A 84 -6.62 3.25 14.96
CA GLY A 84 -5.86 3.72 16.10
C GLY A 84 -4.44 4.13 15.75
N LEU A 85 -4.27 4.90 14.69
CA LEU A 85 -3.01 5.54 14.34
C LEU A 85 -3.04 7.00 14.79
N GLN A 86 -1.89 7.57 15.15
CA GLN A 86 -1.71 8.99 15.43
C GLN A 86 -1.02 9.68 14.25
N PRO A 87 -1.24 10.98 14.03
CA PRO A 87 -0.58 11.72 12.95
C PRO A 87 0.93 11.82 13.15
N THR A 88 1.39 11.71 14.40
CA THR A 88 2.80 11.68 14.80
C THR A 88 3.47 10.33 14.58
N ASP A 89 2.71 9.26 14.30
CA ASP A 89 3.29 7.93 14.13
C ASP A 89 4.14 7.87 12.86
N THR A 90 5.18 7.03 12.90
CA THR A 90 6.08 6.80 11.78
C THR A 90 5.51 5.74 10.83
N ILE A 91 6.01 5.74 9.59
CA ILE A 91 5.72 4.67 8.64
C ILE A 91 6.18 3.31 9.16
N LEU A 92 7.30 3.25 9.89
CA LEU A 92 7.75 2.01 10.52
C LEU A 92 6.68 1.45 11.47
N HIS A 93 6.06 2.31 12.29
CA HIS A 93 4.95 1.89 13.14
C HIS A 93 3.77 1.36 12.32
N LEU A 94 3.39 2.05 11.24
CA LEU A 94 2.31 1.58 10.36
C LEU A 94 2.63 0.21 9.74
N LYS A 95 3.88 -0.03 9.30
CA LYS A 95 4.33 -1.33 8.78
C LYS A 95 4.23 -2.45 9.82
N GLN A 96 4.58 -2.16 11.07
CA GLN A 96 4.41 -3.11 12.17
C GLN A 96 2.94 -3.44 12.41
N ARG A 97 2.04 -2.45 12.34
CA ARG A 97 0.59 -2.67 12.48
C ARG A 97 0.04 -3.54 11.36
N ILE A 98 0.51 -3.34 10.13
CA ILE A 98 0.20 -4.24 8.99
C ILE A 98 0.63 -5.66 9.30
N TYR A 99 1.85 -5.86 9.79
CA TYR A 99 2.36 -7.20 10.10
C TYR A 99 1.58 -7.88 11.23
N GLN A 100 1.21 -7.12 12.27
CA GLN A 100 0.40 -7.61 13.39
C GLN A 100 -0.99 -8.08 12.93
N GLN A 101 -1.62 -7.35 12.01
CA GLN A 101 -2.94 -7.72 11.48
C GLN A 101 -2.85 -8.80 10.40
N GLN A 102 -1.75 -8.79 9.63
CA GLN A 102 -1.54 -9.67 8.50
C GLN A 102 -0.09 -10.19 8.46
N SER A 103 0.12 -11.33 9.11
CA SER A 103 1.43 -11.99 9.26
C SER A 103 2.11 -12.34 7.92
N ALA A 104 1.33 -12.47 6.84
CA ALA A 104 1.84 -12.76 5.49
C ALA A 104 2.79 -11.70 4.92
N TYR A 105 2.80 -10.48 5.48
CA TYR A 105 3.58 -9.35 4.96
C TYR A 105 4.65 -8.92 5.97
N PRO A 106 5.89 -9.44 5.89
CA PRO A 106 6.94 -9.08 6.84
C PRO A 106 7.39 -7.62 6.64
N VAL A 107 7.64 -6.90 7.73
CA VAL A 107 7.96 -5.45 7.77
C VAL A 107 9.04 -5.04 6.75
N GLN A 108 10.10 -5.84 6.62
CA GLN A 108 11.22 -5.57 5.71
C GLN A 108 10.83 -5.64 4.22
N ARG A 109 9.81 -6.42 3.86
CA ARG A 109 9.35 -6.59 2.48
C ARG A 109 8.16 -5.70 2.12
N GLN A 110 7.64 -4.93 3.09
CA GLN A 110 6.52 -4.04 2.84
C GLN A 110 6.99 -2.75 2.17
N ARG A 111 6.40 -2.43 1.01
CA ARG A 111 6.56 -1.14 0.33
C ARG A 111 5.23 -0.43 0.27
N LEU A 112 5.17 0.75 0.88
CA LEU A 112 3.97 1.55 0.98
C LEU A 112 4.03 2.72 0.00
N LEU A 113 2.94 2.95 -0.73
CA LEU A 113 2.79 4.04 -1.70
C LEU A 113 1.56 4.88 -1.38
N VAL A 114 1.72 6.21 -1.44
CA VAL A 114 0.63 7.19 -1.36
C VAL A 114 0.75 8.15 -2.54
N LYS A 115 -0.32 8.29 -3.33
CA LYS A 115 -0.36 9.18 -4.52
C LYS A 115 0.85 8.97 -5.46
N GLY A 116 1.27 7.71 -5.64
CA GLY A 116 2.43 7.34 -6.46
C GLY A 116 3.81 7.56 -5.81
N LYS A 117 3.89 8.15 -4.61
CA LYS A 117 5.15 8.34 -3.87
C LYS A 117 5.40 7.18 -2.93
N VAL A 118 6.61 6.63 -2.98
CA VAL A 118 7.09 5.58 -2.06
C VAL A 118 7.41 6.22 -0.72
N LEU A 119 6.96 5.55 0.34
CA LEU A 119 7.11 5.99 1.71
C LEU A 119 8.39 5.42 2.34
N ASN A 120 9.13 6.27 3.05
CA ASN A 120 10.37 5.90 3.75
C ASN A 120 10.12 5.79 5.26
N ASP A 121 10.70 4.78 5.90
CA ASP A 121 10.38 4.40 7.29
C ASP A 121 10.54 5.51 8.34
N GLN A 122 11.40 6.51 8.06
CA GLN A 122 11.70 7.63 8.94
C GLN A 122 10.67 8.78 8.90
N LYS A 123 9.76 8.81 7.92
CA LYS A 123 8.76 9.90 7.81
C LYS A 123 7.52 9.60 8.66
N SER A 124 6.92 10.67 9.18
CA SER A 124 5.66 10.63 9.93
C SER A 124 4.44 10.63 9.00
N LEU A 125 3.28 10.18 9.49
CA LEU A 125 2.04 10.16 8.71
C LEU A 125 1.53 11.58 8.38
N SER A 126 1.73 12.54 9.29
CA SER A 126 1.35 13.94 9.11
C SER A 126 2.06 14.61 7.92
N GLU A 127 3.36 14.34 7.74
CA GLU A 127 4.16 14.89 6.63
C GLU A 127 3.71 14.41 5.25
N LEU A 128 2.99 13.29 5.19
CA LEU A 128 2.65 12.60 3.95
C LEU A 128 1.26 12.93 3.45
N SER A 129 0.59 13.91 4.07
CA SER A 129 -0.80 14.29 3.79
C SER A 129 -1.77 13.10 3.90
N VAL A 130 -1.45 12.16 4.78
CA VAL A 130 -2.29 11.00 5.10
C VAL A 130 -3.36 11.48 6.09
N GLN A 131 -4.57 11.69 5.58
CA GLN A 131 -5.74 12.07 6.38
C GLN A 131 -6.53 10.85 6.83
N GLU A 132 -7.51 11.07 7.70
CA GLU A 132 -8.51 10.06 8.05
C GLU A 132 -9.17 9.49 6.78
N GLY A 133 -9.25 8.17 6.68
CA GLY A 133 -9.82 7.48 5.52
C GLY A 133 -8.94 7.49 4.26
N ALA A 134 -7.69 7.96 4.33
CA ALA A 134 -6.79 7.90 3.19
C ALA A 134 -6.46 6.44 2.80
N VAL A 135 -6.20 6.26 1.50
CA VAL A 135 -5.87 4.95 0.92
C VAL A 135 -4.37 4.83 0.69
N VAL A 136 -3.75 3.87 1.35
CA VAL A 136 -2.33 3.52 1.20
C VAL A 136 -2.22 2.23 0.38
N HIS A 137 -1.37 2.23 -0.64
CA HIS A 137 -1.14 1.04 -1.45
C HIS A 137 0.04 0.25 -0.89
N LEU A 138 -0.18 -1.04 -0.58
CA LEU A 138 0.85 -1.97 -0.13
C LEU A 138 1.29 -2.86 -1.29
N MET A 139 2.60 -2.91 -1.51
CA MET A 139 3.27 -3.86 -2.39
C MET A 139 4.27 -4.68 -1.57
N LEU A 140 4.44 -5.95 -1.95
CA LEU A 140 5.53 -6.77 -1.44
C LEU A 140 6.74 -6.65 -2.36
N THR A 141 7.89 -6.34 -1.80
CA THR A 141 9.16 -6.48 -2.50
C THR A 141 9.59 -7.93 -2.47
N ALA A 142 10.38 -8.35 -3.48
CA ALA A 142 11.06 -9.63 -3.43
C ALA A 142 11.84 -9.75 -2.11
N ALA A 143 12.03 -10.99 -1.66
CA ALA A 143 12.92 -11.25 -0.54
C ALA A 143 14.26 -10.52 -0.80
N PRO A 144 14.90 -9.94 0.22
CA PRO A 144 16.30 -9.55 0.07
C PRO A 144 17.01 -10.79 -0.51
N ALA A 145 17.82 -10.58 -1.55
CA ALA A 145 18.59 -11.65 -2.14
C ALA A 145 19.22 -12.42 -0.98
N ALA A 146 19.01 -13.74 -0.94
CA ALA A 146 19.59 -14.58 0.10
C ALA A 146 21.05 -14.16 0.27
N PRO A 147 21.56 -14.01 1.51
CA PRO A 147 22.97 -13.70 1.70
C PRO A 147 23.72 -14.67 0.80
N LYS A 148 24.57 -14.15 -0.10
CA LYS A 148 25.21 -14.99 -1.10
C LYS A 148 25.95 -16.09 -0.31
N THR A 149 25.38 -17.29 -0.35
CA THR A 149 25.92 -18.43 0.35
C THR A 149 27.02 -18.96 -0.55
N GLY A 150 28.24 -18.99 -0.02
CA GLY A 150 29.39 -19.60 -0.66
C GLY A 150 29.24 -21.10 -0.83
N ARG A 151 30.30 -21.76 -1.31
CA ARG A 151 30.33 -23.22 -1.58
C ARG A 151 29.86 -24.07 -0.40
N TRP A 152 30.03 -23.54 0.81
CA TRP A 152 29.79 -24.19 2.09
C TRP A 152 28.42 -23.89 2.70
N GLY A 153 27.54 -23.13 2.03
CA GLY A 153 26.28 -22.67 2.61
C GLY A 153 26.44 -21.58 3.68
N ILE A 154 27.67 -21.04 3.82
CA ILE A 154 28.03 -19.96 4.74
C ILE A 154 28.15 -18.65 3.94
N SER A 155 28.02 -17.48 4.57
CA SER A 155 28.24 -16.18 3.91
C SER A 155 29.60 -16.13 3.18
N ILE A 156 29.63 -15.55 1.97
CA ILE A 156 30.87 -15.29 1.22
C ILE A 156 31.92 -14.57 2.06
N GLU A 157 31.50 -13.61 2.90
CA GLU A 157 32.42 -12.88 3.78
C GLU A 157 33.15 -13.82 4.76
N SER A 158 32.49 -14.87 5.22
CA SER A 158 33.06 -15.87 6.10
C SER A 158 33.96 -16.84 5.33
N GLU A 159 33.60 -17.21 4.10
CA GLU A 159 34.45 -18.04 3.23
C GLU A 159 35.77 -17.33 2.90
N GLU A 160 35.72 -16.02 2.63
CA GLU A 160 36.90 -15.20 2.44
C GLU A 160 37.80 -15.21 3.70
N LYS A 161 37.21 -15.13 4.89
CA LYS A 161 37.94 -15.25 6.16
C LYS A 161 38.56 -16.63 6.36
N LEU A 162 37.87 -17.70 5.99
CA LEU A 162 38.39 -19.08 6.04
C LEU A 162 39.57 -19.29 5.07
N SER A 163 39.61 -18.55 3.97
CA SER A 163 40.72 -18.59 3.01
C SER A 163 41.96 -17.81 3.48
N ARG A 164 41.83 -16.92 4.47
CA ARG A 164 42.96 -16.12 4.97
C ARG A 164 43.87 -16.96 5.85
N PRO A 165 45.21 -16.84 5.70
CA PRO A 165 46.17 -17.59 6.52
C PRO A 165 46.08 -17.19 8.00
N GLU A 166 45.83 -15.91 8.28
CA GLU A 166 45.70 -15.34 9.63
C GLU A 166 44.66 -16.07 10.49
N PHE A 167 43.55 -16.49 9.89
CA PHE A 167 42.50 -17.23 10.59
C PHE A 167 43.01 -18.59 11.08
N TRP A 168 43.74 -19.31 10.22
CA TRP A 168 44.29 -20.62 10.57
C TRP A 168 45.46 -20.53 11.54
N GLU A 169 46.27 -19.47 11.47
CA GLU A 169 47.31 -19.18 12.47
C GLU A 169 46.71 -18.89 13.84
N ALA A 170 45.60 -18.13 13.90
CA ALA A 170 44.89 -17.89 15.15
C ALA A 170 44.35 -19.20 15.75
N ILE A 171 43.76 -20.07 14.92
CA ILE A 171 43.29 -21.39 15.38
C ILE A 171 44.45 -22.25 15.87
N GLU A 172 45.56 -22.30 15.13
CA GLU A 172 46.75 -23.04 15.53
C GLU A 172 47.25 -22.58 16.91
N LYS A 173 47.38 -21.27 17.11
CA LYS A 173 47.81 -20.69 18.38
C LYS A 173 46.88 -21.10 19.54
N THR A 174 45.56 -21.10 19.31
CA THR A 174 44.60 -21.53 20.34
C THR A 174 44.65 -23.04 20.60
N LEU A 175 44.87 -23.86 19.58
CA LEU A 175 44.96 -25.32 19.75
C LEU A 175 46.25 -25.72 20.48
N VAL A 176 47.36 -25.05 20.17
CA VAL A 176 48.64 -25.28 20.84
C VAL A 176 48.54 -24.93 22.33
N ASP A 177 47.86 -23.83 22.67
CA ASP A 177 47.64 -23.40 24.06
C ASP A 177 46.75 -24.38 24.85
N GLN A 178 45.76 -25.01 24.21
CA GLN A 178 44.78 -25.87 24.88
C GLN A 178 45.15 -27.37 24.90
N VAL A 179 45.81 -27.88 23.86
CA VAL A 179 46.02 -29.33 23.64
C VAL A 179 47.50 -29.70 23.52
N GLY A 180 48.38 -28.72 23.31
CA GLY A 180 49.81 -28.93 23.09
C GLY A 180 50.23 -28.97 21.61
N GLU A 181 51.53 -28.79 21.36
CA GLU A 181 52.06 -28.55 20.00
C GLU A 181 51.88 -29.72 19.02
N SER A 182 52.01 -30.97 19.50
CA SER A 182 51.90 -32.17 18.64
C SER A 182 50.47 -32.41 18.20
N ASP A 183 49.54 -32.37 19.16
CA ASP A 183 48.16 -32.79 18.97
C ASP A 183 47.36 -31.67 18.31
N GLY A 184 47.66 -30.41 18.63
CA GLY A 184 47.06 -29.24 18.00
C GLY A 184 47.32 -29.19 16.49
N LYS A 185 48.55 -29.46 16.04
CA LYS A 185 48.91 -29.50 14.61
C LYS A 185 48.24 -30.67 13.88
N LEU A 186 48.16 -31.83 14.53
CA LEU A 186 47.50 -33.01 13.97
C LEU A 186 45.99 -32.78 13.80
N LEU A 187 45.32 -32.16 14.77
CA LEU A 187 43.91 -31.79 14.66
C LEU A 187 43.67 -30.75 13.56
N LEU A 188 44.51 -29.72 13.48
CA LEU A 188 44.41 -28.67 12.46
C LEU A 188 44.52 -29.24 11.04
N SER A 189 45.49 -30.13 10.80
CA SER A 189 45.68 -30.79 9.51
C SER A 189 44.49 -31.68 9.12
N LYS A 190 43.90 -32.41 10.08
CA LYS A 190 42.69 -33.20 9.85
C LYS A 190 41.49 -32.33 9.50
N VAL A 191 41.30 -31.21 10.21
CA VAL A 191 40.20 -30.26 9.96
C VAL A 191 40.36 -29.61 8.58
N LYS A 192 41.56 -29.14 8.22
CA LYS A 192 41.84 -28.59 6.88
C LYS A 192 41.61 -29.65 5.79
N GLY A 193 42.10 -30.87 5.98
CA GLY A 193 41.91 -31.97 5.05
C GLY A 193 40.44 -32.30 4.82
N SER A 194 39.62 -32.29 5.88
CA SER A 194 38.17 -32.51 5.78
C SER A 194 37.43 -31.39 5.06
N LEU A 195 37.98 -30.17 5.06
CA LEU A 195 37.42 -29.01 4.37
C LEU A 195 37.88 -28.94 2.90
N THR A 196 38.96 -29.61 2.51
CA THR A 196 39.43 -29.61 1.12
C THR A 196 38.94 -30.82 0.31
N ALA A 197 38.51 -31.89 0.99
CA ALA A 197 37.92 -33.08 0.38
C ALA A 197 36.49 -32.80 -0.15
#